data_AF-Q9K7Q8-F1
#
_entry.id   AF-Q9K7Q8-F1
#
_cell.length_a   1.000
_cell.length_b   1.000
_cell.length_c   1.000
_cell.angle_alpha   90.00
_cell.angle_beta   90.00
_cell.angle_gamma   90.00
#
_symmetry.space_group_name_H-M   'P 1'
#
loop_
_entity.id
_entity.type
_entity.pdbx_description
1 polymer ?
#
loop_
_entity_poly.entity_id
_entity_poly.type
_entity_poly.pdbx_seq_one_letter_code
_entity_poly.pdbx_strand_id
1 'polypeptide(L)'
;MQDVFILDIATIAAVVAALVTVVGNAVNMDKNYRSLLAVAIASVLWFLPKEWGEQVIIALIIGLTASGVYSQVKPRDNANELLRLQMREEIRQEMEEHKSREDRLHSEEENLQQTRKE
;
A
#
# COMPACT_ATOMS: atom_id res chain seq x y z
N MET A 1 -18.75 43.39 -8.48
CA MET A 1 -18.39 42.03 -8.92
C MET A 1 -16.92 41.87 -8.57
N GLN A 2 -16.61 41.01 -7.60
CA GLN A 2 -15.25 40.81 -7.11
C GLN A 2 -14.44 40.11 -8.18
N ASP A 3 -13.50 40.87 -8.71
CA ASP A 3 -12.44 40.47 -9.61
C ASP A 3 -11.83 39.12 -9.22
N VAL A 4 -11.97 38.15 -10.12
CA VAL A 4 -11.36 36.80 -10.15
C VAL A 4 -9.84 36.90 -10.33
N PHE A 5 -9.18 37.81 -9.61
CA PHE A 5 -7.79 38.23 -9.88
C PHE A 5 -6.80 37.79 -8.80
N ILE A 6 -7.26 37.04 -7.81
CA ILE A 6 -6.44 36.30 -6.88
C ILE A 6 -6.99 34.89 -6.92
N LEU A 7 -6.28 34.03 -7.63
CA LEU A 7 -6.41 32.59 -7.46
C LEU A 7 -6.25 32.36 -5.95
N ASP A 8 -7.36 32.06 -5.27
CA ASP A 8 -7.48 32.22 -3.83
C ASP A 8 -6.29 31.54 -3.14
N ILE A 9 -5.61 32.27 -2.25
CA ILE A 9 -4.39 31.77 -1.58
C ILE A 9 -4.69 30.43 -0.91
N ALA A 10 -5.93 30.24 -0.46
CA ALA A 10 -6.46 28.98 0.03
C ALA A 10 -6.33 27.82 -0.98
N THR A 11 -6.68 28.05 -2.24
CA THR A 11 -6.59 27.05 -3.32
C THR A 11 -5.14 26.66 -3.58
N ILE A 12 -4.24 27.65 -3.67
CA ILE A 12 -2.80 27.39 -3.86
C ILE A 12 -2.23 26.62 -2.67
N ALA A 13 -2.56 27.02 -1.44
CA ALA A 13 -2.13 26.34 -0.24
C ALA A 13 -2.62 24.88 -0.19
N ALA A 14 -3.87 24.63 -0.57
CA ALA A 14 -4.44 23.29 -0.65
C ALA A 14 -3.71 22.41 -1.67
N VAL A 15 -3.43 22.94 -2.88
CA VAL A 15 -2.71 22.22 -3.94
C VAL A 15 -1.28 21.90 -3.52
N VAL A 16 -0.57 22.85 -2.90
CA VAL A 16 0.79 22.64 -2.38
C VAL A 16 0.79 21.54 -1.31
N ALA A 17 -0.13 21.59 -0.35
CA ALA A 17 -0.24 20.59 0.72
C ALA A 17 -0.50 19.18 0.16
N ALA A 18 -1.40 19.07 -0.83
CA ALA A 18 -1.70 17.81 -1.51
C ALA A 18 -0.48 17.25 -2.27
N LEU A 19 0.22 18.10 -3.03
CA LEU A 19 1.44 17.70 -3.76
C LEU A 19 2.54 17.21 -2.82
N VAL A 20 2.83 17.95 -1.75
CA VAL A 20 3.86 17.59 -0.78
C VAL A 20 3.54 16.23 -0.13
N THR A 21 2.26 15.97 0.14
CA THR A 21 1.81 14.71 0.72
C THR A 21 1.99 13.55 -0.26
N VAL A 22 1.52 13.72 -1.51
CA VAL A 22 1.61 12.67 -2.53
C VAL A 22 3.05 12.37 -2.89
N VAL A 23 3.84 13.40 -3.22
CA VAL A 23 5.25 13.24 -3.61
C VAL A 23 6.10 12.76 -2.43
N GLY A 24 5.90 13.35 -1.25
CA GLY A 24 6.64 12.96 -0.04
C GLY A 24 6.37 11.51 0.39
N ASN A 25 5.16 11.00 0.15
CA ASN A 25 4.84 9.59 0.39
C ASN A 25 5.38 8.68 -0.73
N ALA A 26 5.30 9.11 -2.01
CA ALA A 26 5.75 8.31 -3.14
C ALA A 26 7.27 8.06 -3.13
N VAL A 27 8.06 9.06 -2.70
CA VAL A 27 9.53 8.96 -2.63
C VAL A 27 10.01 8.46 -1.25
N ASN A 28 9.09 8.11 -0.34
CA ASN A 28 9.37 7.75 1.05
C ASN A 28 10.32 8.75 1.74
N MET A 29 10.00 10.04 1.60
CA MET A 29 10.91 11.12 1.96
C MET A 29 10.84 11.44 3.45
N ASP A 30 12.02 11.64 4.06
CA ASP A 30 12.17 11.96 5.48
C ASP A 30 11.49 13.30 5.83
N LYS A 31 10.96 13.41 7.05
CA LYS A 31 10.11 14.53 7.48
C LYS A 31 10.80 15.89 7.34
N ASN A 32 12.11 15.92 7.52
CA ASN A 32 12.93 17.14 7.45
C ASN A 32 12.95 17.78 6.05
N TYR A 33 12.80 16.97 4.99
CA TYR A 33 12.84 17.48 3.61
C TYR A 33 11.46 17.91 3.10
N ARG A 34 10.38 17.55 3.80
CA ARG A 34 9.01 17.86 3.35
C ARG A 34 8.71 19.35 3.35
N SER A 35 9.20 20.08 4.35
CA SER A 35 9.11 21.54 4.44
C SER A 35 9.91 22.22 3.33
N LEU A 36 11.10 21.71 3.01
CA LEU A 36 11.90 22.22 1.89
C LEU A 36 11.18 22.03 0.55
N LEU A 37 10.58 20.85 0.34
CA LEU A 37 9.78 20.57 -0.85
C LEU A 37 8.56 21.49 -0.95
N ALA A 38 7.87 21.76 0.16
CA ALA A 38 6.72 22.66 0.18
C ALA A 38 7.11 24.08 -0.27
N VAL A 39 8.23 24.60 0.24
CA VAL A 39 8.76 25.93 -0.14
C VAL A 39 9.15 25.96 -1.62
N ALA A 40 9.79 24.90 -2.12
CA ALA A 40 10.17 24.80 -3.52
C ALA A 40 8.94 24.80 -4.45
N ILE A 41 7.93 23.99 -4.16
CA ILE A 41 6.70 23.89 -4.95
C ILE A 41 5.91 25.21 -4.91
N ALA A 42 5.78 25.81 -3.71
CA ALA A 42 5.10 27.09 -3.56
C ALA A 42 5.78 28.20 -4.35
N SER A 43 7.12 28.22 -4.36
CA SER A 43 7.91 29.18 -5.12
C SER A 43 7.69 29.01 -6.62
N VAL A 44 7.70 27.77 -7.13
CA VAL A 44 7.43 27.48 -8.55
C VAL A 44 6.02 27.92 -8.96
N LEU A 45 5.01 27.63 -8.13
CA LEU A 45 3.63 28.04 -8.40
C LEU A 45 3.43 29.56 -8.31
N TRP A 46 4.16 30.25 -7.44
CA TRP A 46 4.10 31.70 -7.31
C TRP A 46 4.70 32.42 -8.52
N PHE A 47 5.79 31.89 -9.09
CA PHE A 47 6.42 32.46 -10.29
C PHE A 47 5.70 32.11 -11.59
N LEU A 48 4.60 31.36 -11.54
CA LEU A 48 3.86 31.01 -12.74
C LEU A 48 3.14 32.24 -13.32
N PRO A 49 3.30 32.54 -14.62
CA PRO A 49 2.60 33.65 -15.26
C PRO A 49 1.08 33.46 -15.18
N LYS A 50 0.37 34.57 -14.92
CA LYS A 50 -1.07 34.56 -14.65
C LYS A 50 -1.89 33.99 -15.82
N GLU A 51 -1.41 34.10 -17.06
CA GLU A 51 -2.15 33.55 -18.21
C GLU A 51 -2.19 32.01 -18.21
N TRP A 52 -1.29 31.36 -17.48
CA TRP A 52 -1.13 29.90 -17.42
C TRP A 52 -1.54 29.33 -16.06
N GLY A 53 -1.61 30.16 -15.02
CA GLY A 53 -1.86 29.75 -13.63
C GLY A 53 -3.13 28.93 -13.45
N GLU A 54 -4.23 29.34 -14.08
CA GLU A 54 -5.52 28.63 -13.95
C GLU A 54 -5.47 27.24 -14.59
N GLN A 55 -4.94 27.14 -15.82
CA GLN A 55 -4.83 25.85 -16.52
C GLN A 55 -3.90 24.88 -15.80
N VAL A 56 -2.78 25.37 -15.27
CA VAL A 56 -1.83 24.55 -14.53
C VAL A 56 -2.41 24.07 -13.22
N ILE A 57 -3.13 24.91 -12.48
CA ILE A 57 -3.79 24.49 -11.25
C ILE A 57 -4.90 23.48 -11.51
N ILE A 58 -5.70 23.66 -12.57
CA ILE A 58 -6.70 22.67 -12.98
C ILE A 58 -6.03 21.34 -13.34
N ALA A 59 -4.96 21.37 -14.14
CA ALA A 59 -4.21 20.17 -14.49
C ALA A 59 -3.62 19.47 -13.26
N LEU A 60 -3.10 20.24 -12.29
CA LEU A 60 -2.61 19.71 -11.02
C LEU A 60 -3.72 19.07 -10.19
N ILE A 61 -4.89 19.68 -10.11
CA ILE A 61 -6.05 19.11 -9.40
C ILE A 61 -6.45 17.78 -10.06
N ILE A 62 -6.55 17.72 -11.40
CA ILE A 62 -6.86 16.49 -12.13
C ILE A 62 -5.79 15.42 -11.87
N GLY A 63 -4.51 15.78 -11.99
CA GLY A 63 -3.39 14.87 -11.78
C GLY A 63 -3.31 14.34 -10.34
N LEU A 64 -3.49 15.21 -9.35
CA LEU A 64 -3.56 14.85 -7.93
C LEU A 64 -4.74 13.95 -7.63
N THR A 65 -5.91 14.24 -8.20
CA THR A 65 -7.12 13.44 -8.01
C THR A 65 -6.92 12.04 -8.61
N ALA A 66 -6.38 11.95 -9.83
CA ALA A 66 -6.00 10.68 -10.44
C ALA A 66 -4.99 9.92 -9.57
N SER A 67 -3.92 10.58 -9.12
CA SER A 67 -2.92 9.99 -8.23
C SER A 67 -3.54 9.50 -6.91
N GLY A 68 -4.52 10.22 -6.37
CA GLY A 68 -5.23 9.83 -5.15
C GLY A 68 -6.06 8.56 -5.31
N VAL A 69 -6.72 8.38 -6.46
CA VAL A 69 -7.48 7.16 -6.77
C VAL A 69 -6.53 5.96 -6.93
N TYR A 70 -5.43 6.13 -7.66
CA TYR A 70 -4.43 5.06 -7.80
C TYR A 70 -3.70 4.74 -6.50
N SER A 71 -3.48 5.72 -5.62
CA SER A 71 -2.88 5.46 -4.31
C SER A 71 -3.82 4.71 -3.36
N GLN A 72 -5.14 4.76 -3.58
CA GLN A 72 -6.13 4.09 -2.73
C GLN A 72 -6.37 2.62 -3.10
N VAL A 73 -5.93 2.17 -4.28
CA VAL A 73 -5.85 0.74 -4.62
C VAL A 73 -4.57 0.13 -4.05
N LYS A 74 -4.47 0.08 -2.72
CA LYS A 74 -3.51 -0.80 -2.04
C LYS A 74 -4.05 -2.22 -2.18
N PRO A 75 -3.34 -3.19 -2.78
CA PRO A 75 -3.76 -4.60 -2.79
C PRO A 75 -3.58 -5.15 -1.37
N ARG A 76 -4.51 -4.83 -0.47
CA ARG A 76 -4.42 -5.21 0.96
C ARG A 76 -4.97 -6.61 1.21
N ASP A 77 -5.62 -7.21 0.22
CA ASP A 77 -6.31 -8.48 0.39
C ASP A 77 -5.45 -9.69 -0.02
N ASN A 78 -4.63 -9.57 -1.07
CA ASN A 78 -3.82 -10.70 -1.55
C ASN A 78 -2.75 -11.18 -0.55
N ALA A 79 -2.10 -10.27 0.19
CA ALA A 79 -1.06 -10.67 1.14
C ALA A 79 -1.62 -11.49 2.32
N ASN A 80 -2.84 -11.15 2.76
CA ASN A 80 -3.51 -11.88 3.83
C ASN A 80 -4.09 -13.21 3.34
N GLU A 81 -4.54 -13.26 2.08
CA GLU A 81 -5.06 -14.48 1.48
C GLU A 81 -3.97 -15.51 1.21
N LEU A 82 -2.81 -15.08 0.70
CA LEU A 82 -1.61 -15.92 0.53
C LEU A 82 -1.13 -16.50 1.86
N LEU A 83 -1.06 -15.68 2.92
CA LEU A 83 -0.67 -16.14 4.25
C LEU A 83 -1.65 -17.16 4.83
N ARG A 84 -2.95 -16.97 4.62
CA ARG A 84 -3.99 -17.93 5.04
C ARG A 84 -3.91 -19.24 4.27
N LEU A 85 -3.60 -19.20 2.98
CA LEU A 85 -3.42 -20.39 2.15
C LEU A 85 -2.19 -21.20 2.60
N GLN A 86 -1.07 -20.52 2.88
CA GLN A 86 0.15 -21.15 3.41
C GLN A 86 -0.10 -21.84 4.76
N MET A 87 -0.75 -21.16 5.71
CA MET A 87 -1.11 -21.78 7.00
C MET A 87 -2.01 -23.01 6.83
N ARG A 88 -2.95 -22.97 5.88
CA ARG A 88 -3.86 -24.09 5.64
C ARG A 88 -3.15 -25.30 5.03
N GLU A 89 -2.14 -25.09 4.19
CA GLU A 89 -1.32 -26.16 3.63
C GLU A 89 -0.40 -26.79 4.69
N GLU A 90 0.23 -25.97 5.54
CA GLU A 90 1.06 -26.47 6.66
C GLU A 90 0.25 -27.38 7.59
N ILE A 91 -0.94 -26.94 8.02
CA ILE A 91 -1.82 -27.74 8.89
C ILE A 91 -2.22 -29.06 8.22
N ARG A 92 -2.42 -29.05 6.89
CA ARG A 92 -2.77 -30.27 6.15
C ARG A 92 -1.61 -31.24 6.08
N GLN A 93 -0.39 -30.75 5.84
CA GLN A 93 0.83 -31.56 5.84
C GLN A 93 1.10 -32.16 7.22
N GLU A 94 0.97 -31.38 8.29
CA GLU A 94 1.13 -31.88 9.66
C GLU A 94 0.12 -32.99 9.99
N MET A 95 -1.15 -32.85 9.57
CA MET A 95 -2.15 -33.91 9.77
C MET A 95 -1.84 -35.19 8.98
N GLU A 96 -1.36 -35.07 7.74
CA GLU A 96 -0.96 -36.22 6.92
C GLU A 96 0.29 -36.92 7.49
N GLU A 97 1.25 -36.15 8.02
CA GLU A 97 2.40 -36.71 8.74
C GLU A 97 1.99 -37.40 10.04
N HIS A 98 1.09 -36.81 10.82
CA HIS A 98 0.65 -37.41 12.09
C HIS A 98 -0.09 -38.73 11.84
N LYS A 99 -0.98 -38.75 10.85
CA LYS A 99 -1.72 -39.96 10.47
C LYS A 99 -0.79 -41.06 9.95
N SER A 100 0.16 -40.72 9.09
CA SER A 100 1.11 -41.70 8.57
C SER A 100 2.08 -42.25 9.63
N ARG A 101 2.38 -41.48 10.70
CA ARG A 101 3.10 -42.01 11.87
C ARG A 101 2.24 -42.96 12.70
N GLU A 102 0.98 -42.62 12.95
CA GLU A 102 0.05 -43.49 13.69
C GLU A 102 -0.17 -44.82 12.95
N ASP A 103 -0.39 -44.79 11.64
CA ASP A 103 -0.57 -45.99 10.82
C ASP A 103 0.68 -46.91 10.85
N ARG A 104 1.89 -46.34 10.88
CA ARG A 104 3.14 -47.10 11.02
C ARG A 104 3.27 -47.75 12.38
N LEU A 105 2.98 -47.01 13.45
CA LEU A 105 3.03 -47.53 14.82
C LEU A 105 2.03 -48.68 15.00
N HIS A 106 0.82 -48.53 14.47
CA HIS A 106 -0.20 -49.58 14.52
C HIS A 106 0.22 -50.84 13.74
N SER A 107 0.82 -50.66 12.56
CA SER A 107 1.35 -51.77 11.76
C SER A 107 2.52 -52.49 12.45
N GLU A 108 3.36 -51.75 13.18
CA GLU A 108 4.49 -52.29 13.93
C GLU A 108 4.03 -53.06 15.17
N GLU A 109 3.02 -52.55 15.89
CA GLU A 109 2.38 -53.24 17.00
C GLU A 109 1.69 -54.54 16.55
N GLU A 110 0.98 -54.53 15.42
CA GLU A 110 0.36 -55.74 14.85
C GLU A 110 1.39 -56.82 14.51
N ASN A 111 2.49 -56.43 13.86
CA ASN A 111 3.60 -57.35 13.55
C ASN A 111 4.25 -57.93 14.81
N LEU A 112 4.51 -57.10 15.83
CA LEU A 112 5.08 -57.55 17.10
C LEU A 112 4.17 -58.52 17.85
N GLN A 113 2.84 -58.32 17.79
CA GLN A 113 1.88 -59.24 18.38
C GLN A 113 1.81 -60.57 17.62
N GLN A 114 2.01 -60.56 16.31
CA GLN A 114 2.01 -61.76 15.48
C GLN A 114 3.26 -62.61 15.72
N THR A 115 4.44 -62.00 15.81
CA THR A 115 5.71 -62.71 16.13
C THR A 115 5.74 -63.27 17.56
N ARG A 116 4.98 -62.72 18.51
CA ARG A 116 4.87 -63.28 19.88
C ARG A 116 3.93 -64.49 20.00
N LYS A 117 3.12 -64.77 18.98
CA LYS A 117 2.16 -65.89 18.99
C LYS A 117 2.70 -67.14 18.29
N GLU A 118 3.86 -67.05 17.66
CA GLU A 118 4.64 -68.18 17.11
C GLU A 118 5.71 -68.64 18.10
#